data_AF-A0A497YA96-F1
#
_entry.id   AF-A0A497YA96-F1
#
_cell.length_a   1.000
_cell.length_b   1.000
_cell.length_c   1.000
_cell.angle_alpha   90.00
_cell.angle_beta   90.00
_cell.angle_gamma   90.00
#
_symmetry.space_group_name_H-M   'P 1'
#
loop_
_entity.id
_entity.type
_entity.pdbx_description
1 polymer ?
#
loop_
_entity_poly.entity_id
_entity_poly.type
_entity_poly.pdbx_seq_one_letter_code
_entity_poly.pdbx_strand_id
1 'polypeptide(L)'
;MSIGLLKKSLTVYKPIFLWNVLVSLLTSIFFILNGFKEPGIYSFALFIKFIGWLFSIAIYFMFYQSTTYYFKNQGIGFKKIMTNLVLYDLIVFIGILIVSSTCRDFLSTVLTNLLQTGKY
;
A
#
# COMPACT_ATOMS: atom_id res chain seq x y z
N MET A 1 15.13 -25.08 7.37
CA MET A 1 13.74 -24.53 7.40
C MET A 1 12.99 -25.14 6.22
N SER A 2 11.90 -25.89 6.43
CA SER A 2 11.30 -26.64 5.33
C SER A 2 10.65 -25.68 4.31
N ILE A 3 11.00 -25.86 3.04
CA ILE A 3 10.57 -25.03 1.91
C ILE A 3 9.03 -24.95 1.83
N GLY A 4 8.32 -26.01 2.24
CA GLY A 4 6.85 -26.04 2.29
C GLY A 4 6.22 -25.06 3.28
N LEU A 5 6.89 -24.78 4.41
CA LEU A 5 6.39 -23.83 5.42
C LEU A 5 6.59 -22.38 4.98
N LEU A 6 7.72 -22.08 4.32
CA LEU A 6 8.02 -20.76 3.74
C LEU A 6 7.06 -20.44 2.58
N LYS A 7 6.69 -21.45 1.79
CA LYS A 7 5.67 -21.31 0.74
C LYS A 7 4.29 -20.97 1.31
N LYS A 8 3.91 -21.58 2.45
CA LYS A 8 2.64 -21.28 3.15
C LYS A 8 2.59 -19.85 3.69
N SER A 9 3.66 -19.36 4.31
CA SER A 9 3.70 -17.98 4.83
C SER A 9 3.61 -16.95 3.70
N LEU A 10 4.29 -17.18 2.58
CA LEU A 10 4.16 -16.34 1.37
C LEU A 10 2.73 -16.35 0.81
N THR A 11 2.07 -17.51 0.81
CA THR A 11 0.69 -17.65 0.33
C THR A 11 -0.29 -16.83 1.18
N VAL A 12 -0.05 -16.74 2.49
CA VAL A 12 -0.86 -15.94 3.43
C VAL A 12 -0.56 -14.44 3.31
N TYR A 13 0.70 -14.08 3.06
CA TYR A 13 1.09 -12.67 2.93
C TYR A 13 0.66 -12.05 1.59
N LYS A 14 0.61 -12.84 0.52
CA LYS A 14 0.24 -12.40 -0.83
C LYS A 14 -1.12 -11.66 -0.92
N PRO A 15 -2.24 -12.18 -0.37
CA PRO A 15 -3.53 -11.47 -0.43
C PRO A 15 -3.51 -10.17 0.38
N ILE A 16 -2.83 -10.14 1.52
CA ILE A 16 -2.66 -8.93 2.35
C ILE A 16 -1.87 -7.87 1.57
N PHE A 17 -0.77 -8.28 0.94
CA PHE A 17 0.05 -7.38 0.14
C PHE A 17 -0.72 -6.83 -1.06
N LEU A 18 -1.46 -7.68 -1.77
CA LEU A 18 -2.26 -7.26 -2.92
C LEU A 18 -3.38 -6.29 -2.52
N TRP A 19 -4.04 -6.56 -1.38
CA TRP A 19 -5.02 -5.65 -0.79
C TRP A 19 -4.41 -4.29 -0.41
N ASN A 20 -3.26 -4.29 0.26
CA ASN A 20 -2.52 -3.08 0.63
C ASN A 20 -2.13 -2.24 -0.60
N VAL A 21 -1.67 -2.87 -1.68
CA VAL A 21 -1.35 -2.19 -2.95
C VAL A 21 -2.61 -1.57 -3.56
N LEU A 22 -3.72 -2.31 -3.62
CA LEU A 22 -4.98 -1.80 -4.17
C LEU A 22 -5.51 -0.59 -3.39
N VAL A 23 -5.55 -0.68 -2.07
CA VAL A 23 -5.99 0.44 -1.24
C VAL A 23 -5.03 1.62 -1.37
N SER A 24 -3.72 1.37 -1.41
CA SER A 24 -2.72 2.42 -1.63
C SER A 24 -2.91 3.15 -2.96
N LEU A 25 -3.16 2.43 -4.05
CA LEU A 25 -3.45 3.01 -5.36
C LEU A 25 -4.76 3.80 -5.35
N LEU A 26 -5.81 3.28 -4.71
CA LEU A 26 -7.08 3.99 -4.59
C LEU A 26 -6.91 5.31 -3.83
N THR A 27 -6.17 5.25 -2.71
CA THR A 27 -5.91 6.44 -1.88
C THR A 27 -5.00 7.45 -2.57
N SER A 28 -4.01 7.01 -3.35
CA SER A 28 -3.08 7.92 -4.04
C SER A 28 -3.78 8.79 -5.09
N ILE A 29 -4.87 8.31 -5.71
CA ILE A 29 -5.69 9.10 -6.63
C ILE A 29 -6.19 10.39 -5.97
N PHE A 30 -6.66 10.32 -4.72
CA PHE A 30 -7.12 11.50 -3.99
C PHE A 30 -6.00 12.52 -3.75
N PHE A 31 -4.78 12.05 -3.49
CA PHE A 31 -3.61 12.93 -3.34
C PHE A 31 -3.19 13.58 -4.67
N ILE A 32 -3.30 12.86 -5.79
CA ILE A 32 -3.04 13.38 -7.13
C ILE A 32 -4.04 14.48 -7.50
N LEU A 33 -5.33 14.29 -7.18
CA LEU A 33 -6.45 15.19 -7.51
C LEU A 33 -6.54 16.48 -6.65
N ASN A 34 -5.47 16.88 -5.94
CA ASN A 34 -5.37 17.99 -4.96
C ASN A 34 -5.55 17.63 -3.48
N GLY A 35 -5.47 16.35 -3.10
CA GLY A 35 -5.54 15.96 -1.70
C GLY A 35 -4.52 16.61 -0.77
N PHE A 36 -3.39 17.15 -1.26
CA PHE A 36 -2.46 17.94 -0.43
C PHE A 36 -2.87 19.40 -0.20
N LYS A 37 -3.71 19.96 -1.07
CA LYS A 37 -4.14 21.37 -1.02
C LYS A 37 -5.49 21.51 -0.33
N GLU A 38 -6.35 20.51 -0.45
CA GLU A 38 -7.70 20.54 0.10
C GLU A 38 -7.81 19.67 1.36
N PRO A 39 -8.06 20.27 2.54
CA PRO A 39 -8.07 19.54 3.81
C PRO A 39 -9.19 18.50 3.90
N GLY A 40 -10.31 18.71 3.20
CA GLY A 40 -11.41 17.74 3.14
C GLY A 40 -11.02 16.45 2.40
N ILE A 41 -10.42 16.60 1.21
CA ILE A 41 -9.94 15.46 0.41
C ILE A 41 -8.78 14.74 1.12
N TYR A 42 -7.89 15.50 1.76
CA TYR A 42 -6.81 14.96 2.58
C TYR A 42 -7.33 14.02 3.67
N SER A 43 -8.27 14.53 4.47
CA SER A 43 -8.83 13.82 5.63
C SER A 43 -9.60 12.58 5.19
N PHE A 44 -10.35 12.68 4.08
CA PHE A 44 -11.06 11.56 3.49
C PHE A 44 -10.10 10.47 2.98
N ALA A 45 -9.02 10.85 2.30
CA ALA A 45 -8.02 9.91 1.81
C ALA A 45 -7.32 9.16 2.97
N LEU A 46 -7.00 9.85 4.06
CA LEU A 46 -6.46 9.22 5.27
C LEU A 46 -7.46 8.28 5.94
N PHE A 47 -8.74 8.66 5.97
CA PHE A 47 -9.79 7.82 6.53
C PHE A 47 -9.97 6.52 5.74
N ILE A 48 -9.99 6.58 4.40
CA ILE A 48 -10.01 5.39 3.54
C ILE A 48 -8.78 4.52 3.80
N LYS A 49 -7.60 5.14 3.91
CA LYS A 49 -6.35 4.41 4.18
C LYS A 49 -6.42 3.66 5.52
N PHE A 50 -6.98 4.29 6.54
CA PHE A 50 -7.19 3.69 7.85
C PHE A 50 -8.17 2.50 7.81
N ILE A 51 -9.29 2.63 7.09
CA ILE A 51 -10.22 1.52 6.86
C ILE A 51 -9.51 0.37 6.15
N GLY A 52 -8.73 0.67 5.11
CA GLY A 52 -7.93 -0.32 4.38
C GLY A 52 -7.05 -1.16 5.30
N TRP A 53 -6.38 -0.51 6.26
CA TRP A 53 -5.58 -1.17 7.29
C TRP A 53 -6.39 -2.07 8.21
N LEU A 54 -7.55 -1.62 8.68
CA LEU A 54 -8.43 -2.46 9.50
C LEU A 54 -8.82 -3.74 8.74
N PHE A 55 -9.09 -3.64 7.44
CA PHE A 55 -9.33 -4.80 6.60
C PHE A 55 -8.08 -5.69 6.46
N SER A 56 -6.87 -5.13 6.33
CA SER A 56 -5.64 -5.93 6.29
C SER A 56 -5.43 -6.74 7.57
N ILE A 57 -5.78 -6.17 8.72
CA ILE A 57 -5.77 -6.87 10.02
C ILE A 57 -6.82 -7.99 10.02
N ALA A 58 -8.04 -7.73 9.53
CA ALA A 58 -9.09 -8.75 9.44
C ALA A 58 -8.69 -9.92 8.53
N ILE A 59 -8.12 -9.64 7.35
CA ILE A 59 -7.57 -10.65 6.43
C ILE A 59 -6.48 -11.44 7.14
N TYR A 60 -5.57 -10.77 7.85
CA TYR A 60 -4.53 -11.47 8.62
C TYR A 60 -5.13 -12.41 9.67
N PHE A 61 -6.15 -11.99 10.43
CA PHE A 61 -6.82 -12.84 11.40
C PHE A 61 -7.44 -14.10 10.78
N MET A 62 -8.06 -13.98 9.60
CA MET A 62 -8.62 -15.13 8.87
C MET A 62 -7.57 -16.19 8.54
N PHE A 63 -6.33 -15.78 8.24
CA PHE A 63 -5.24 -16.69 7.89
C PHE A 63 -4.29 -17.02 9.06
N TYR A 64 -4.42 -16.32 10.19
CA TYR A 64 -3.50 -16.41 11.34
C TYR A 64 -3.50 -17.81 11.96
N GLN A 65 -4.66 -18.46 12.08
CA GLN A 65 -4.78 -19.78 12.71
C GLN A 65 -3.94 -20.84 11.98
N SER A 66 -3.81 -20.72 10.65
CA SER A 66 -2.99 -21.64 9.83
C SER A 66 -1.48 -21.44 9.97
N THR A 67 -1.04 -20.28 10.49
CA THR A 67 0.37 -19.87 10.55
C THR A 67 0.88 -19.62 11.97
N THR A 68 0.03 -19.76 12.99
CA THR A 68 0.38 -19.44 14.40
C THR A 68 1.57 -20.27 14.91
N TYR A 69 1.58 -21.58 14.64
CA TYR A 69 2.68 -22.47 15.05
C TYR A 69 4.02 -22.10 14.41
N TYR A 70 4.01 -21.57 13.17
CA TYR A 70 5.21 -21.12 12.48
C TYR A 70 5.81 -19.88 13.15
N PHE A 71 5.00 -18.86 13.41
CA PHE A 71 5.49 -17.64 14.06
C PHE A 71 5.99 -17.91 15.49
N LYS A 72 5.32 -18.82 16.20
CA LYS A 72 5.76 -19.25 17.54
C LYS A 72 7.12 -19.96 17.51
N ASN A 73 7.35 -20.83 16.53
CA ASN A 73 8.65 -21.51 16.35
C ASN A 73 9.78 -20.57 15.90
N GLN A 74 9.46 -19.41 15.29
CA GLN A 74 10.45 -18.39 14.92
C GLN A 74 10.70 -17.36 16.02
N GLY A 75 10.02 -17.45 17.17
CA GLY A 75 10.11 -16.43 18.22
C GLY A 75 9.57 -15.06 17.80
N ILE A 76 8.78 -15.00 16.71
CA ILE A 76 8.21 -13.75 16.21
C ILE A 76 6.86 -13.53 16.91
N GLY A 77 6.82 -12.56 17.81
CA GLY A 77 5.57 -12.16 18.47
C GLY A 77 4.59 -11.47 17.54
N PHE A 78 3.29 -11.62 17.82
CA PHE A 78 2.19 -10.99 17.07
C PHE A 78 2.38 -9.48 16.85
N LYS A 79 2.87 -8.77 17.88
CA LYS A 79 3.16 -7.33 17.82
C LYS A 79 4.13 -6.99 16.68
N LYS A 80 5.19 -7.79 16.49
CA LYS A 80 6.20 -7.56 15.44
C LYS A 80 5.63 -7.80 14.05
N ILE A 81 4.71 -8.75 13.91
CA ILE A 81 4.03 -9.04 12.64
C ILE A 81 3.12 -7.89 12.25
N MET A 82 2.35 -7.36 13.19
CA MET A 82 1.49 -6.19 12.95
C MET A 82 2.31 -4.95 12.59
N THR A 83 3.40 -4.68 13.31
CA THR A 83 4.29 -3.54 12.98
C THR A 83 4.88 -3.68 11.59
N ASN A 84 5.32 -4.88 11.19
CA ASN A 84 5.86 -5.10 9.86
C ASN A 84 4.80 -4.90 8.76
N LEU A 85 3.58 -5.38 8.97
CA LEU A 85 2.48 -5.24 8.01
C LEU A 85 2.17 -3.75 7.74
N VAL A 86 2.12 -2.95 8.80
CA VAL A 86 1.99 -1.49 8.77
C VAL A 86 3.16 -0.82 8.04
N LEU A 87 4.40 -1.19 8.38
CA LEU A 87 5.60 -0.61 7.79
C LEU A 87 5.68 -0.88 6.28
N TYR A 88 5.43 -2.11 5.85
CA TYR A 88 5.46 -2.46 4.43
C TYR A 88 4.38 -1.72 3.64
N ASP A 89 3.18 -1.57 4.19
CA ASP A 89 2.12 -0.79 3.56
C ASP A 89 2.50 0.69 3.43
N LEU A 90 3.10 1.30 4.46
CA LEU A 90 3.59 2.68 4.41
C LEU A 90 4.68 2.86 3.35
N ILE A 91 5.66 1.96 3.28
CA ILE A 91 6.74 2.00 2.27
C ILE A 91 6.15 1.95 0.86
N VAL A 92 5.21 1.03 0.61
CA VAL A 92 4.53 0.90 -0.68
C VAL A 92 3.75 2.16 -1.00
N PHE A 93 3.00 2.69 -0.04
CA PHE A 93 2.20 3.91 -0.23
C PHE A 93 3.05 5.13 -0.54
N ILE A 94 4.14 5.35 0.20
CA ILE A 94 5.10 6.44 -0.07
C ILE A 94 5.73 6.26 -1.45
N GLY A 95 6.14 5.05 -1.80
CA GLY A 95 6.68 4.75 -3.13
C GLY A 95 5.71 5.09 -4.26
N ILE A 96 4.42 4.73 -4.11
CA ILE A 96 3.37 5.07 -5.07
C ILE A 96 3.21 6.60 -5.18
N LEU A 97 3.19 7.32 -4.06
CA LEU A 97 3.06 8.78 -4.07
C LEU A 97 4.23 9.47 -4.78
N ILE A 98 5.47 9.03 -4.52
CA ILE A 98 6.67 9.56 -5.17
C ILE A 98 6.56 9.35 -6.69
N VAL A 99 6.33 8.10 -7.12
CA VAL A 99 6.21 7.77 -8.55
C VAL A 99 5.08 8.56 -9.21
N SER A 100 3.93 8.65 -8.54
CA SER A 100 2.77 9.38 -9.06
C SER A 100 3.04 10.87 -9.19
N SER A 101 3.74 11.48 -8.23
CA SER A 101 4.14 12.89 -8.28
C SER A 101 5.11 13.15 -9.43
N THR A 102 6.17 12.33 -9.56
CA THR A 102 7.15 12.47 -10.64
C THR A 102 6.50 12.27 -12.01
N CYS A 103 5.60 11.29 -12.16
CA CYS A 103 4.85 11.09 -13.39
C CYS A 103 3.93 12.27 -13.72
N ARG A 104 3.28 12.89 -12.73
CA ARG A 104 2.44 14.09 -12.94
C ARG A 104 3.27 15.24 -13.50
N ASP A 105 4.43 15.50 -12.92
CA ASP A 105 5.31 16.59 -13.35
C ASP A 105 5.87 16.33 -14.75
N PHE A 106 6.26 15.08 -15.02
CA PHE A 106 6.70 14.65 -16.35
C PHE A 106 5.59 14.79 -17.40
N LEU A 107 4.38 14.28 -17.12
CA LEU A 107 3.25 14.35 -18.05
C LEU A 107 2.83 15.80 -18.31
N SER A 108 2.81 16.65 -17.28
CA SER A 108 2.55 18.08 -17.42
C SER A 108 3.59 18.75 -18.33
N THR A 109 4.88 18.46 -18.11
CA THR A 109 5.97 19.06 -18.89
C THR A 109 5.94 18.62 -20.35
N VAL A 110 5.79 17.31 -20.61
CA VAL A 110 5.73 16.74 -21.96
C VAL A 110 4.49 17.22 -22.72
N LEU A 111 3.32 17.24 -22.07
CA LEU A 111 2.08 17.72 -22.68
C LEU A 111 2.18 19.20 -23.06
N THR A 112 2.77 20.03 -22.19
CA THR A 112 2.98 21.46 -22.47
C THR A 112 3.90 21.67 -23.66
N ASN A 113 5.00 20.91 -23.74
CA ASN A 113 5.92 20.94 -24.86
C ASN A 113 5.25 20.51 -26.17
N LEU A 114 4.48 19.41 -26.18
CA LEU A 114 3.72 18.94 -27.34
C LEU A 114 2.68 19.97 -27.83
N LEU A 115 1.94 20.59 -26.90
CA LEU A 115 0.96 21.63 -27.23
C LEU A 115 1.62 22.89 -27.81
N GLN A 116 2.84 23.24 -27.36
CA GLN A 116 3.61 24.32 -27.96
C GLN A 116 4.15 23.95 -29.34
N THR A 117 4.53 22.69 -29.57
CA THR A 117 5.02 22.25 -30.89
C THR A 117 3.89 22.20 -31.92
N GLY A 118 2.67 21.83 -31.53
CA GLY A 118 1.50 21.82 -32.42
C GLY A 118 0.91 23.20 -32.74
N LYS A 119 1.45 24.28 -32.15
CA LYS A 119 1.04 25.68 -32.41
C LYS A 119 1.93 26.40 -33.44
N TYR A 120 2.99 25.77 -33.92
CA TYR A 120 3.88 26.28 -34.97
C TYR A 120 3.78 25.45 -36.25
#